data_AF-A0A5N5MCQ8-F1
#
_entry.id   AF-A0A5N5MCQ8-F1
#
_cell.length_a   1.000
_cell.length_b   1.000
_cell.length_c   1.000
_cell.angle_alpha   90.00
_cell.angle_beta   90.00
_cell.angle_gamma   90.00
#
_symmetry.space_group_name_H-M   'P 1'
#
loop_
_entity.id
_entity.type
_entity.pdbx_description
1 polymer ?
#
loop_
_entity_poly.entity_id
_entity_poly.type
_entity_poly.pdbx_seq_one_letter_code
_entity_poly.pdbx_strand_id
1 'polypeptide(L)'
;MLAGLCSHAQGKSAYKAISSCLTAGIFSARTHLDKCFCLSLFKMHAADPQWCLKKETFPGGCGERGGYQCFLDFLNKYGAGSMPKGCSCRPAGRDQRLCTCEVVCQEGR
;
A
#
# COMPACT_ATOMS: atom_id res chain seq x y z
N MET A 1 20.98 5.56 -34.01
CA MET A 1 21.52 6.81 -33.44
C MET A 1 20.33 7.79 -33.44
N LEU A 2 19.79 8.33 -32.35
CA LEU A 2 20.25 8.60 -31.00
C LEU A 2 19.27 8.05 -29.94
N ALA A 3 19.84 7.81 -28.76
CA ALA A 3 19.15 7.49 -27.51
C ALA A 3 18.35 8.69 -26.96
N GLY A 4 17.25 8.39 -26.27
CA GLY A 4 16.53 9.33 -25.41
C GLY A 4 16.11 8.63 -24.13
N LEU A 5 16.99 8.66 -23.13
CA LEU A 5 16.75 8.15 -21.79
C LEU A 5 15.75 9.07 -21.06
N CYS A 6 14.70 8.51 -20.48
CA CYS A 6 14.14 9.03 -19.24
C CYS A 6 14.45 8.03 -18.12
N SER A 7 15.61 8.23 -17.50
CA SER A 7 16.01 7.59 -16.25
C SER A 7 15.68 8.49 -15.06
N HIS A 8 15.41 7.83 -13.93
CA HIS A 8 15.38 8.33 -12.55
C HIS A 8 14.09 9.08 -12.14
N ALA A 9 13.11 8.50 -11.45
CA ALA A 9 13.03 7.71 -10.20
C ALA A 9 12.66 8.53 -8.96
N GLN A 10 12.17 7.79 -7.95
CA GLN A 10 11.68 8.17 -6.61
C GLN A 10 10.18 8.51 -6.55
N GLY A 11 9.32 7.79 -5.84
CA GLY A 11 9.47 6.60 -5.01
C GLY A 11 8.11 6.25 -4.41
N LYS A 12 7.83 4.95 -4.32
CA LYS A 12 6.91 4.31 -3.37
C LYS A 12 5.45 4.80 -3.33
N SER A 13 4.64 4.30 -4.25
CA SER A 13 3.24 3.92 -3.95
C SER A 13 2.83 2.72 -4.80
N ALA A 14 3.15 1.53 -4.29
CA ALA A 14 3.09 0.25 -5.00
C ALA A 14 1.68 -0.38 -5.08
N TYR A 15 0.60 0.36 -4.82
CA TYR A 15 -0.74 -0.23 -4.64
C TYR A 15 -1.77 0.10 -5.73
N LYS A 16 -1.38 0.68 -6.86
CA LYS A 16 -2.30 0.86 -8.00
C LYS A 16 -1.70 0.43 -9.33
N ALA A 17 -1.20 -0.80 -9.37
CA ALA A 17 -0.75 -1.43 -10.61
C ALA A 17 -1.31 -2.85 -10.85
N ILE A 18 -2.04 -3.47 -9.93
CA ILE A 18 -2.41 -4.89 -10.10
C ILE A 18 -3.79 -5.17 -9.48
N SER A 19 -4.85 -5.10 -10.31
CA SER A 19 -6.21 -5.68 -10.14
C SER A 19 -7.19 -4.79 -10.91
N SER A 20 -7.70 -5.05 -12.12
CA SER A 20 -7.79 -6.29 -12.90
C SER A 20 -7.90 -5.96 -14.39
N CYS A 21 -6.76 -5.88 -15.08
CA CYS A 21 -6.70 -6.00 -16.55
C CYS A 21 -6.62 -7.48 -17.00
N LEU A 22 -6.97 -8.45 -16.14
CA LEU A 22 -6.56 -9.84 -16.36
C LEU A 22 -7.65 -10.88 -16.05
N THR A 23 -8.85 -10.73 -16.62
CA THR A 23 -9.72 -11.89 -16.91
C THR A 23 -10.89 -11.52 -17.83
N ALA A 24 -10.64 -11.50 -19.14
CA ALA A 24 -11.52 -12.11 -20.15
C ALA A 24 -10.97 -11.86 -21.57
N GLY A 25 -10.29 -12.87 -22.11
CA GLY A 25 -10.45 -13.28 -23.51
C GLY A 25 -9.85 -12.40 -24.60
N ILE A 26 -8.58 -12.65 -24.92
CA ILE A 26 -8.02 -12.40 -26.25
C ILE A 26 -8.69 -13.39 -27.21
N PHE A 27 -9.68 -12.95 -27.98
CA PHE A 27 -9.98 -13.49 -29.32
C PHE A 27 -10.91 -12.53 -30.06
N SER A 28 -10.36 -11.68 -30.91
CA SER A 28 -10.73 -11.64 -32.33
C SER A 28 -9.98 -10.51 -33.02
N ALA A 29 -9.50 -10.82 -34.21
CA ALA A 29 -8.70 -9.96 -35.06
C ALA A 29 -9.47 -8.74 -35.57
N ARG A 30 -8.68 -7.78 -36.09
CA ARG A 30 -9.03 -6.65 -36.99
C ARG A 30 -9.21 -5.29 -36.31
N THR A 31 -8.12 -4.53 -36.41
CA THR A 31 -8.06 -3.09 -36.70
C THR A 31 -9.35 -2.47 -37.26
N HIS A 32 -9.94 -1.50 -36.55
CA HIS A 32 -10.21 -0.16 -37.08
C HIS A 32 -10.75 0.80 -35.99
N LEU A 33 -10.15 1.98 -35.97
CA LEU A 33 -10.54 3.24 -35.31
C LEU A 33 -12.04 3.39 -34.95
N ASP A 34 -12.39 3.32 -33.66
CA ASP A 34 -13.56 4.03 -33.12
C ASP A 34 -13.22 4.69 -31.78
N LYS A 35 -13.63 5.95 -31.70
CA LYS A 35 -13.11 6.98 -30.80
C LYS A 35 -13.84 6.98 -29.47
N CYS A 36 -13.07 7.25 -28.42
CA CYS A 36 -13.51 8.05 -27.27
C CYS A 36 -14.74 7.54 -26.50
N PHE A 37 -14.75 6.28 -26.05
CA PHE A 37 -15.66 5.92 -24.96
C PHE A 37 -15.01 6.24 -23.61
N CYS A 38 -15.22 7.50 -23.21
CA CYS A 38 -15.30 7.96 -21.83
C CYS A 38 -14.13 7.61 -20.90
N LEU A 39 -12.97 8.22 -21.16
CA LEU A 39 -12.05 8.66 -20.10
C LEU A 39 -12.69 9.80 -19.28
N SER A 40 -13.89 9.56 -18.75
CA SER A 40 -14.64 10.52 -17.95
C SER A 40 -13.91 10.69 -16.63
N LEU A 41 -13.11 11.76 -16.58
CA LEU A 41 -12.92 12.61 -15.41
C LEU A 41 -12.98 11.89 -14.05
N PHE A 42 -12.10 10.92 -13.82
CA PHE A 42 -11.69 10.62 -12.46
C PHE A 42 -10.79 11.76 -11.99
N LYS A 43 -11.37 12.94 -11.77
CA LYS A 43 -10.83 13.90 -10.81
C LYS A 43 -11.09 13.29 -9.43
N MET A 44 -10.33 12.23 -9.11
CA MET A 44 -10.13 11.83 -7.74
C MET A 44 -9.39 12.99 -7.10
N HIS A 45 -10.11 13.87 -6.41
CA HIS A 45 -9.50 14.71 -5.39
C HIS A 45 -9.01 13.71 -4.35
N ALA A 46 -7.74 13.30 -4.46
CA ALA A 46 -7.10 12.50 -3.43
C ALA A 46 -6.94 13.42 -2.24
N ALA A 47 -7.93 13.42 -1.34
CA ALA A 47 -7.75 13.98 -0.02
C ALA A 47 -6.55 13.26 0.61
N ASP A 48 -5.64 14.03 1.22
CA ASP A 48 -4.49 13.45 1.90
C ASP A 48 -5.00 12.52 3.01
N PRO A 49 -4.51 11.28 3.11
CA PRO A 49 -4.99 10.35 4.12
C PRO A 49 -4.65 10.87 5.51
N GLN A 50 -5.65 10.95 6.40
CA GLN A 50 -5.39 11.24 7.80
C GLN A 50 -4.63 10.09 8.45
N TRP A 51 -3.56 10.41 9.18
CA TRP A 51 -2.72 9.44 9.86
C TRP A 51 -3.10 9.33 11.35
N CYS A 52 -3.30 8.11 11.82
CA CYS A 52 -3.67 7.78 13.19
C CYS A 52 -2.59 6.92 13.84
N LEU A 53 -2.15 7.27 15.05
CA LEU A 53 -1.25 6.44 15.83
C LEU A 53 -2.02 5.24 16.41
N LYS A 54 -1.61 4.03 16.06
CA LYS A 54 -2.24 2.78 16.51
C LYS A 54 -1.23 1.93 17.27
N LYS A 55 -1.68 1.38 18.40
CA LYS A 55 -0.90 0.50 19.28
C LYS A 55 -1.51 -0.89 19.27
N GLU A 56 -0.69 -1.91 19.12
CA GLU A 56 -1.09 -3.31 19.09
C GLU A 56 -0.05 -4.18 19.80
N THR A 57 -0.51 -5.19 20.53
CA THR A 57 0.36 -6.19 21.13
C THR A 57 0.36 -7.44 20.27
N PHE A 58 1.55 -7.88 19.88
CA PHE A 58 1.76 -9.12 19.11
C PHE A 58 2.65 -10.09 19.91
N PRO A 59 2.55 -11.40 19.67
CA PRO A 59 3.42 -12.37 20.29
C PRO A 59 4.88 -12.24 19.81
N GLY A 60 5.81 -12.66 20.66
CA GLY A 60 7.26 -12.63 20.43
C GLY A 60 7.93 -11.36 20.94
N GLY A 61 9.26 -11.29 20.77
CA GLY A 61 10.06 -10.13 21.19
C GLY A 61 10.36 -9.14 20.07
N CYS A 62 11.05 -8.06 20.41
CA CYS A 62 11.67 -7.14 19.45
C CYS A 62 13.11 -7.59 19.18
N GLY A 63 13.39 -8.11 17.98
CA GLY A 63 14.76 -8.26 17.48
C GLY A 63 15.29 -6.99 16.81
N GLU A 64 16.47 -7.06 16.17
CA GLU A 64 17.05 -5.92 15.43
C GLU A 64 16.09 -5.31 14.39
N ARG A 65 15.22 -6.14 13.78
CA ARG A 65 14.22 -5.72 12.79
C ARG A 65 12.81 -5.63 13.36
N GLY A 66 12.66 -5.41 14.66
CA GLY A 66 11.36 -5.38 15.35
C GLY A 66 10.35 -4.41 14.71
N GLY A 67 10.80 -3.22 14.27
CA GLY A 67 9.92 -2.25 13.59
C GLY A 67 9.37 -2.75 12.24
N TYR A 68 10.19 -3.47 11.46
CA TYR A 68 9.75 -4.08 10.20
C TYR A 68 8.81 -5.26 10.46
N GLN A 69 9.06 -6.04 11.51
CA GLN A 69 8.14 -7.11 11.90
C GLN A 69 6.77 -6.55 12.31
N CYS A 70 6.75 -5.46 13.10
CA CYS A 70 5.52 -4.74 13.43
C CYS A 70 4.78 -4.24 12.17
N PHE A 71 5.50 -3.74 11.17
CA PHE A 71 4.92 -3.34 9.89
C PHE A 71 4.21 -4.52 9.19
N LEU A 72 4.85 -5.68 9.11
CA LEU A 72 4.25 -6.89 8.53
C LEU A 72 3.04 -7.37 9.33
N ASP A 73 3.12 -7.37 10.67
CA ASP A 73 2.02 -7.80 11.54
C ASP A 73 0.80 -6.88 11.39
N PHE A 74 1.02 -5.57 11.25
CA PHE A 74 -0.04 -4.60 10.95
C PHE A 74 -0.67 -4.83 9.58
N LEU A 75 0.14 -5.07 8.54
CA LEU A 75 -0.37 -5.41 7.21
C LEU A 75 -1.19 -6.69 7.23
N ASN A 76 -0.75 -7.70 7.98
CA ASN A 76 -1.47 -8.95 8.12
C ASN A 76 -2.81 -8.78 8.86
N LYS A 77 -2.86 -7.91 9.87
CA LYS A 77 -4.07 -7.66 10.67
C LYS A 77 -5.09 -6.72 10.02
N TYR A 78 -4.61 -5.66 9.38
CA TYR A 78 -5.44 -4.55 8.88
C TYR A 78 -5.49 -4.46 7.35
N GLY A 79 -4.70 -5.26 6.64
CA GLY A 79 -4.61 -5.24 5.19
C GLY A 79 -3.73 -4.11 4.64
N ALA A 80 -3.41 -4.20 3.35
CA ALA A 80 -2.54 -3.25 2.66
C ALA A 80 -3.06 -1.81 2.63
N GLY A 81 -4.38 -1.62 2.71
CA GLY A 81 -5.03 -0.30 2.75
C GLY A 81 -4.75 0.50 4.03
N SER A 82 -4.29 -0.14 5.12
CA SER A 82 -3.91 0.56 6.34
C SER A 82 -2.60 1.37 6.21
N MET A 83 -1.79 1.04 5.19
CA MET A 83 -0.52 1.69 4.85
C MET A 83 0.36 2.04 6.08
N PRO A 84 0.68 1.09 6.96
CA PRO A 84 1.40 1.38 8.19
C PRO A 84 2.77 2.02 7.92
N LYS A 85 3.11 3.06 8.67
CA LYS A 85 4.41 3.75 8.63
C LYS A 85 4.91 4.05 10.04
N GLY A 86 6.18 4.45 10.15
CA GLY A 86 6.76 4.88 11.44
C GLY A 86 6.73 3.81 12.54
N CYS A 87 6.73 2.53 12.18
CA CYS A 87 6.54 1.44 13.13
C CYS A 87 7.70 1.31 14.12
N SER A 88 7.36 1.35 15.41
CA SER A 88 8.27 1.08 16.53
C SER A 88 7.88 -0.21 17.25
N CYS A 89 8.87 -0.91 17.77
CA CYS A 89 8.71 -2.14 18.54
C CYS A 89 9.28 -1.92 19.94
N ARG A 90 8.49 -2.25 20.97
CA ARG A 90 8.94 -2.28 22.37
C ARG A 90 8.62 -3.65 22.98
N PRO A 91 9.54 -4.28 23.73
CA PRO A 91 9.20 -5.49 24.47
C PRO A 91 8.10 -5.19 25.50
N ALA A 92 7.13 -6.09 25.60
CA ALA A 92 5.96 -5.95 26.47
C ALA A 92 5.72 -7.26 27.22
N GLY A 93 6.59 -7.58 28.18
CA GLY A 93 6.56 -8.87 28.89
C GLY A 93 7.50 -9.90 28.27
N ARG A 94 7.36 -11.18 28.68
CA ARG A 94 8.33 -12.24 28.38
C ARG A 94 8.31 -12.70 26.91
N ASP A 95 7.11 -12.77 26.31
CA ASP A 95 6.89 -13.30 24.95
C ASP A 95 5.91 -12.43 24.15
N GLN A 96 5.93 -11.13 24.40
CA GLN A 96 5.04 -10.16 23.76
C GLN A 96 5.80 -8.89 23.41
N ARG A 97 5.39 -8.26 22.32
CA ARG A 97 5.89 -6.98 21.86
C ARG A 97 4.74 -6.02 21.62
N LEU A 98 4.93 -4.79 22.08
CA LEU A 98 4.09 -3.66 21.75
C LEU A 98 4.59 -3.03 20.46
N CYS A 99 3.77 -3.06 19.43
CA CYS A 99 3.99 -2.40 18.16
C CYS A 99 3.19 -1.10 18.12
N THR A 100 3.84 0.00 17.77
CA THR A 100 3.18 1.30 17.55
C THR A 100 3.49 1.79 16.15
N CYS A 101 2.48 1.94 15.30
CA CYS A 101 2.60 2.41 13.91
C CYS A 101 1.60 3.54 13.65
N GLU A 102 1.91 4.42 12.70
CA GLU A 102 0.93 5.33 12.11
C GLU A 102 0.23 4.59 10.96
N VAL A 103 -1.10 4.59 10.96
CA VAL A 103 -1.92 3.97 9.92
C VAL A 103 -2.91 4.99 9.35
N VAL A 104 -3.43 4.73 8.16
CA VAL A 104 -4.55 5.52 7.63
C VAL A 104 -5.75 5.34 8.56
N CYS A 105 -6.26 6.46 9.08
CA CYS A 105 -7.46 6.47 9.90
C CYS A 105 -8.62 5.85 9.10
N GLN A 106 -9.27 4.85 9.67
CA GLN A 106 -10.55 4.37 9.14
C GLN A 106 -11.63 5.27 9.77
N GLU A 107 -12.35 6.02 8.95
CA GLU A 107 -13.46 6.86 9.39
C GLU A 107 -14.48 5.97 10.16
N GLY A 108 -14.67 6.22 11.45
CA GLY A 108 -15.75 5.59 12.24
C GLY A 108 -15.39 4.34 13.07
N ARG A 109 -14.59 4.50 14.13
CA ARG A 109 -14.72 3.64 15.32
C ARG A 109 -14.49 4.42 16.61
#